data_AF-A0A6L8NG35-F1
#
_entry.id   AF-A0A6L8NG35-F1
#
_cell.length_a   1.000
_cell.length_b   1.000
_cell.length_c   1.000
_cell.angle_alpha   90.00
_cell.angle_beta   90.00
_cell.angle_gamma   90.00
#
_symmetry.space_group_name_H-M   'P 1'
#
loop_
_entity.id
_entity.type
_entity.pdbx_description
1 polymer ?
#
loop_
_entity_poly.entity_id
_entity_poly.type
_entity_poly.pdbx_seq_one_letter_code
_entity_poly.pdbx_strand_id
1 'polypeptide(L)'
;MRRPLKIALLPTIALAFSAIGWLPAAPAVAASTTWSCAPWGWHYPASHFEVSAMVCLGESLGQLTPSLSSECKQNDSLLGWVRKECTAGNLNYRLTSPDGSVYNGRLPDGTGYYFDIYGTTTHKCAVGDWTYEQQSTHTLNTAAGGSGDTSQTQTINVASCS
;
A
#
# COMPACT_ATOMS: atom_id res chain seq x y z
N MET A 1 -5.79 -60.44 74.00
CA MET A 1 -7.14 -60.06 73.53
C MET A 1 -7.07 -58.65 72.99
N ARG A 2 -7.11 -58.49 71.65
CA ARG A 2 -6.88 -57.22 70.94
C ARG A 2 -8.23 -56.66 70.50
N ARG A 3 -8.53 -55.40 70.86
CA ARG A 3 -9.74 -54.67 70.43
C ARG A 3 -9.45 -53.86 69.14
N PRO A 4 -10.41 -53.71 68.22
CA PRO A 4 -10.16 -53.20 66.88
C PRO A 4 -10.15 -51.66 66.81
N LEU A 5 -9.21 -51.15 66.00
CA LEU A 5 -9.01 -49.75 65.65
C LEU A 5 -10.02 -49.36 64.55
N LYS A 6 -10.88 -48.36 64.80
CA LYS A 6 -11.76 -47.77 63.78
C LYS A 6 -10.99 -46.69 63.03
N ILE A 7 -10.68 -46.97 61.77
CA ILE A 7 -10.07 -46.06 60.80
C ILE A 7 -11.18 -45.12 60.29
N ALA A 8 -11.04 -43.82 60.53
CA ALA A 8 -11.89 -42.80 59.94
C ALA A 8 -11.36 -42.48 58.53
N LEU A 9 -12.24 -42.61 57.52
CA LEU A 9 -11.98 -42.26 56.13
C LEU A 9 -11.71 -40.76 56.00
N LEU A 10 -10.58 -40.42 55.38
CA LEU A 10 -10.29 -39.10 54.82
C LEU A 10 -11.04 -38.97 53.48
N PRO A 11 -11.71 -37.84 53.18
CA PRO A 11 -12.29 -37.61 51.87
C PRO A 11 -11.19 -37.32 50.84
N THR A 12 -11.13 -38.17 49.82
CA THR A 12 -10.30 -38.05 48.63
C THR A 12 -10.65 -36.76 47.89
N ILE A 13 -9.73 -35.81 47.85
CA ILE A 13 -9.82 -34.63 46.98
C ILE A 13 -9.63 -35.13 45.54
N ALA A 14 -10.70 -35.12 44.77
CA ALA A 14 -10.64 -35.37 43.33
C ALA A 14 -9.89 -34.21 42.66
N LEU A 15 -8.68 -34.50 42.15
CA LEU A 15 -7.96 -33.63 41.24
C LEU A 15 -8.76 -33.53 39.93
N ALA A 16 -9.46 -32.42 39.74
CA ALA A 16 -10.05 -32.08 38.46
C ALA A 16 -8.90 -31.82 37.47
N PHE A 17 -8.73 -32.72 36.50
CA PHE A 17 -7.97 -32.45 35.29
C PHE A 17 -8.62 -31.28 34.57
N SER A 18 -8.03 -30.09 34.67
CA SER A 18 -8.36 -29.01 33.75
C SER A 18 -7.92 -29.44 32.36
N ALA A 19 -8.90 -29.65 31.48
CA ALA A 19 -8.65 -29.76 30.05
C ALA A 19 -7.85 -28.53 29.61
N ILE A 20 -6.68 -28.77 29.01
CA ILE A 20 -5.92 -27.74 28.30
C ILE A 20 -6.78 -27.40 27.07
N GLY A 21 -7.70 -26.46 27.25
CA GLY A 21 -8.39 -25.82 26.15
C GLY A 21 -7.35 -25.24 25.21
N TRP A 22 -7.58 -25.41 23.91
CA TRP A 22 -6.76 -24.80 22.88
C TRP A 22 -6.62 -23.31 23.19
N LEU A 23 -5.39 -22.85 23.38
CA LEU A 23 -5.12 -21.42 23.44
C LEU A 23 -5.71 -20.80 22.17
N PRO A 24 -6.48 -19.71 22.27
CA PRO A 24 -6.90 -18.99 21.08
C PRO A 24 -5.64 -18.63 20.31
N ALA A 25 -5.60 -19.00 19.02
CA ALA A 25 -4.54 -18.56 18.13
C ALA A 25 -4.39 -17.05 18.31
N ALA A 26 -3.17 -16.61 18.66
CA ALA A 26 -2.88 -15.18 18.73
C ALA A 26 -3.39 -14.54 17.42
N PRO A 27 -4.08 -13.38 17.48
CA PRO A 27 -4.49 -12.72 16.25
C PRO A 27 -3.25 -12.59 15.38
N ALA A 28 -3.31 -13.15 14.17
CA ALA A 28 -2.27 -12.96 13.18
C ALA A 28 -2.09 -11.45 13.07
N VAL A 29 -0.95 -10.95 13.56
CA VAL A 29 -0.61 -9.53 13.46
C VAL A 29 -0.69 -9.23 11.97
N ALA A 30 -1.67 -8.43 11.56
CA ALA A 30 -1.82 -8.04 10.18
C ALA A 30 -0.45 -7.48 9.74
N ALA A 31 0.18 -8.12 8.76
CA ALA A 31 1.48 -7.70 8.28
C ALA A 31 1.38 -6.21 7.92
N SER A 32 2.09 -5.38 8.67
CA SER A 32 2.10 -3.92 8.46
C SER A 32 2.69 -3.66 7.09
N THR A 33 1.91 -3.07 6.18
CA THR A 33 2.42 -2.73 4.85
C THR A 33 3.46 -1.62 4.97
N THR A 34 4.70 -1.88 4.56
CA THR A 34 5.77 -0.87 4.55
C THR A 34 5.80 -0.19 3.19
N TRP A 35 5.74 1.15 3.16
CA TRP A 35 5.74 1.92 1.91
C TRP A 35 7.07 2.62 1.67
N SER A 36 7.57 2.52 0.45
CA SER A 36 8.73 3.26 -0.04
C SER A 36 8.27 4.16 -1.20
N CYS A 37 8.41 5.48 -1.05
CA CYS A 37 7.84 6.47 -1.95
C CYS A 37 8.91 7.38 -2.55
N ALA A 38 8.72 7.76 -3.82
CA ALA A 38 9.43 8.89 -4.41
C ALA A 38 8.91 10.22 -3.81
N PRO A 39 9.67 11.32 -3.89
CA PRO A 39 9.14 12.63 -3.56
C PRO A 39 8.02 13.05 -4.53
N TRP A 40 7.11 13.91 -4.05
CA TRP A 40 6.09 14.53 -4.90
C TRP A 40 6.74 15.41 -5.97
N GLY A 41 6.35 15.22 -7.23
CA GLY A 41 6.73 16.08 -8.35
C GLY A 41 5.52 16.76 -8.97
N TRP A 42 5.65 18.03 -9.36
CA TRP A 42 4.70 18.68 -10.27
C TRP A 42 5.08 18.39 -11.71
N HIS A 43 4.12 17.91 -12.48
CA HIS A 43 4.21 17.57 -13.88
C HIS A 43 3.17 18.40 -14.65
N TYR A 44 3.56 18.88 -15.82
CA TYR A 44 2.72 19.65 -16.76
C TYR A 44 2.28 21.00 -16.20
N PRO A 45 3.16 21.99 -16.11
CA PRO A 45 2.75 23.38 -15.96
C PRO A 45 2.27 23.89 -17.33
N ALA A 46 1.05 23.53 -17.74
CA ALA A 46 0.36 24.36 -18.73
C ALA A 46 -0.04 25.67 -18.04
N SER A 47 -0.26 26.76 -18.78
CA SER A 47 -0.55 28.08 -18.20
C SER A 47 -1.71 28.11 -17.20
N HIS A 48 -2.57 27.09 -17.22
CA HIS A 48 -3.77 26.98 -16.41
C HIS A 48 -4.00 25.57 -15.82
N PHE A 49 -3.09 24.61 -15.96
CA PHE A 49 -3.28 23.24 -15.43
C PHE A 49 -1.95 22.72 -14.92
N GLU A 50 -1.97 22.07 -13.76
CA GLU A 50 -0.84 21.40 -13.11
C GLU A 50 -1.28 20.07 -12.50
N VAL A 51 -0.42 19.05 -12.58
CA VAL A 51 -0.60 17.74 -11.95
C VAL A 51 0.52 17.49 -10.98
N SER A 52 0.24 17.02 -9.77
CA SER A 52 1.26 16.46 -8.90
C SER A 52 1.06 14.96 -8.79
N ALA A 53 2.15 14.21 -8.88
CA ALA A 53 2.11 12.76 -8.76
C ALA A 53 3.28 12.26 -7.92
N MET A 54 3.00 11.21 -7.15
CA MET A 54 3.97 10.47 -6.34
C MET A 54 3.79 8.98 -6.62
N VAL A 55 4.89 8.28 -6.82
CA VAL A 55 4.90 6.83 -7.04
C VAL A 55 5.49 6.12 -5.82
N CYS A 56 4.85 5.04 -5.38
CA CYS A 56 5.34 4.24 -4.24
C CYS A 56 5.25 2.73 -4.49
N LEU A 57 6.06 1.98 -3.75
CA LEU A 57 6.00 0.53 -3.64
C LEU A 57 5.64 0.16 -2.19
N GLY A 58 4.53 -0.55 -2.01
CA GLY A 58 4.09 -1.09 -0.72
C GLY A 58 4.44 -2.56 -0.60
N GLU A 59 5.07 -2.98 0.49
CA GLU A 59 5.40 -4.37 0.77
C GLU A 59 4.36 -4.99 1.69
N SER A 60 3.87 -6.18 1.34
CA SER A 60 2.99 -6.99 2.18
C SER A 60 3.21 -8.47 1.89
N LEU A 61 3.48 -9.27 2.93
CA LEU A 61 3.65 -10.72 2.83
C LEU A 61 4.69 -11.13 1.77
N GLY A 62 5.83 -10.44 1.73
CA GLY A 62 6.93 -10.72 0.81
C GLY A 62 6.64 -10.35 -0.65
N GLN A 63 5.58 -9.57 -0.90
CA GLN A 63 5.23 -9.09 -2.22
C GLN A 63 5.09 -7.57 -2.27
N LEU A 64 5.39 -6.99 -3.44
CA LEU A 64 5.30 -5.56 -3.70
C LEU A 64 4.02 -5.20 -4.47
N THR A 65 3.41 -4.11 -4.05
CA THR A 65 2.26 -3.45 -4.66
C THR A 65 2.67 -2.05 -5.13
N PRO A 66 2.64 -1.77 -6.45
CA PRO A 66 2.86 -0.42 -6.94
C PRO A 66 1.66 0.50 -6.64
N SER A 67 1.93 1.79 -6.49
CA SER A 67 0.89 2.80 -6.30
C SER A 67 1.24 4.13 -6.94
N LEU A 68 0.20 4.90 -7.24
CA LEU A 68 0.27 6.26 -7.72
C LEU A 68 -0.67 7.12 -6.87
N SER A 69 -0.11 8.13 -6.20
CA SER A 69 -0.86 9.23 -5.62
C SER A 69 -0.89 10.39 -6.61
N SER A 70 -2.01 11.08 -6.75
CA SER A 70 -2.12 12.21 -7.68
C SER A 70 -3.08 13.31 -7.22
N GLU A 71 -2.77 14.53 -7.64
CA GLU A 71 -3.57 15.75 -7.44
C GLU A 71 -3.53 16.60 -8.72
N CYS A 72 -4.61 17.33 -9.02
CA CYS A 72 -4.67 18.28 -10.11
C CYS A 72 -5.08 19.69 -9.65
N LYS A 73 -4.51 20.71 -10.28
CA LYS A 73 -4.82 22.13 -10.04
C LYS A 73 -5.06 22.87 -11.34
N GLN A 74 -5.92 23.87 -11.29
CA GLN A 74 -6.19 24.79 -12.39
C GLN A 74 -5.91 26.22 -11.93
N ASN A 75 -5.26 27.02 -12.78
CA ASN A 75 -5.05 28.44 -12.50
C ASN A 75 -6.33 29.22 -12.82
N ASP A 76 -6.99 29.70 -11.78
CA ASP A 76 -8.14 30.59 -11.85
C ASP A 76 -7.65 32.05 -11.80
N SER A 77 -8.14 32.89 -12.71
CA SER A 77 -7.67 34.28 -12.84
C SER A 77 -7.97 35.15 -11.61
N LEU A 78 -8.92 34.75 -10.77
CA LEU A 78 -9.32 35.47 -9.56
C LEU A 78 -8.78 34.82 -8.27
N LEU A 79 -8.70 33.49 -8.25
CA LEU A 79 -8.37 32.70 -7.06
C LEU A 79 -6.97 32.09 -7.08
N GLY A 80 -6.23 32.21 -8.18
CA GLY A 80 -4.94 31.55 -8.39
C GLY A 80 -5.09 30.04 -8.59
N TRP A 81 -4.10 29.25 -8.17
CA TRP A 81 -4.13 27.80 -8.34
C TRP A 81 -5.15 27.13 -7.40
N VAL A 82 -6.22 26.59 -7.98
CA VAL A 82 -7.29 25.90 -7.26
C VAL A 82 -7.27 24.41 -7.59
N ARG A 83 -7.34 23.56 -6.56
CA ARG A 83 -7.48 22.11 -6.73
C ARG A 83 -8.77 21.78 -7.48
N LYS A 84 -8.68 20.90 -8.45
CA LYS A 84 -9.82 20.43 -9.24
C LYS A 84 -9.86 18.92 -9.26
N GLU A 85 -11.06 18.40 -9.43
CA GLU A 85 -11.24 16.99 -9.70
C GLU A 85 -10.61 16.65 -11.06
N CYS A 86 -9.88 15.55 -11.11
CA CYS A 86 -9.34 15.02 -12.34
C CYS A 86 -9.38 13.51 -12.36
N THR A 87 -9.29 12.98 -13.58
CA THR A 87 -9.18 11.56 -13.86
C THR A 87 -7.75 11.25 -14.29
N ALA A 88 -7.17 10.16 -13.81
CA ALA A 88 -5.91 9.61 -14.28
C ALA A 88 -6.16 8.25 -14.94
N GLY A 89 -5.76 8.11 -16.20
CA GLY A 89 -5.91 6.88 -16.98
C GLY A 89 -4.62 6.53 -17.73
N ASN A 90 -4.65 5.43 -18.49
CA ASN A 90 -3.48 4.90 -19.21
C ASN A 90 -2.26 4.68 -18.31
N LEU A 91 -2.51 4.24 -17.07
CA LEU A 91 -1.51 4.12 -16.01
C LEU A 91 -0.60 2.92 -16.19
N ASN A 92 0.19 2.92 -17.26
CA ASN A 92 1.15 1.87 -17.53
C ASN A 92 2.37 2.07 -16.66
N TYR A 93 2.96 0.96 -16.24
CA TYR A 93 4.16 1.00 -15.44
C TYR A 93 5.15 -0.07 -15.83
N ARG A 94 6.43 0.24 -15.57
CA ARG A 94 7.56 -0.66 -15.70
C ARG A 94 8.41 -0.58 -14.45
N LEU A 95 8.62 -1.72 -13.82
CA LEU A 95 9.32 -1.86 -12.56
C LEU A 95 10.53 -2.77 -12.78
N THR A 96 11.72 -2.24 -12.56
CA THR A 96 12.98 -2.99 -12.66
C THR A 96 13.51 -3.24 -11.26
N SER A 97 13.70 -4.51 -10.92
CA SER A 97 14.19 -4.95 -9.62
C SER A 97 15.72 -4.80 -9.48
N PRO A 98 16.26 -4.89 -8.25
CA PRO A 98 17.70 -4.81 -8.01
C PRO A 98 18.53 -5.86 -8.75
N ASP A 99 17.96 -7.02 -9.07
CA ASP A 99 18.63 -8.10 -9.81
C ASP A 99 18.55 -7.93 -11.35
N GLY A 100 17.85 -6.88 -11.81
CA GLY A 100 17.65 -6.57 -13.22
C GLY A 100 16.40 -7.18 -13.84
N SER A 101 15.60 -7.96 -13.11
CA SER A 101 14.30 -8.45 -13.59
C SER A 101 13.34 -7.30 -13.83
N VAL A 102 12.61 -7.35 -14.95
CA VAL A 102 11.68 -6.30 -15.38
C VAL A 102 10.24 -6.81 -15.32
N TYR A 103 9.37 -6.02 -14.70
CA TYR A 103 7.94 -6.27 -14.56
C TYR A 103 7.15 -5.12 -15.17
N ASN A 104 6.26 -5.43 -16.12
CA ASN A 104 5.39 -4.43 -16.72
C ASN A 104 3.95 -4.68 -16.28
N GLY A 105 3.17 -3.62 -16.14
CA GLY A 105 1.77 -3.73 -15.80
C GLY A 105 1.00 -2.43 -16.01
N ARG A 106 -0.26 -2.43 -15.57
CA ARG A 106 -1.13 -1.27 -15.59
C ARG A 106 -1.84 -1.13 -14.25
N LEU A 107 -1.84 0.07 -13.68
CA LEU A 107 -2.65 0.42 -12.52
C LEU A 107 -4.10 0.67 -12.95
N PRO A 108 -5.09 0.47 -12.04
CA PRO A 108 -6.47 0.90 -12.28
C PRO A 108 -6.54 2.40 -12.57
N ASP A 109 -7.48 2.83 -13.40
CA ASP A 109 -7.72 4.27 -13.56
C ASP A 109 -8.29 4.86 -12.25
N GLY A 110 -8.08 6.16 -12.00
CA GLY A 110 -8.55 6.83 -10.79
C GLY A 110 -9.19 8.19 -11.07
N THR A 111 -9.99 8.67 -10.12
CA THR A 111 -10.69 9.95 -10.23
C THR A 111 -10.83 10.59 -8.84
N GLY A 112 -10.61 11.89 -8.75
CA GLY A 112 -10.82 12.66 -7.53
C GLY A 112 -10.05 13.98 -7.52
N TYR A 113 -10.17 14.70 -6.41
CA TYR A 113 -9.38 15.92 -6.15
C TYR A 113 -7.96 15.59 -5.66
N TYR A 114 -7.87 14.51 -4.88
CA TYR A 114 -6.65 13.86 -4.42
C TYR A 114 -7.01 12.38 -4.31
N PHE A 115 -6.19 11.50 -4.88
CA PHE A 115 -6.47 10.07 -4.85
C PHE A 115 -5.19 9.24 -4.84
N ASP A 116 -5.30 8.08 -4.23
CA ASP A 116 -4.29 7.02 -4.22
C ASP A 116 -4.84 5.84 -5.01
N ILE A 117 -4.07 5.38 -5.99
CA ILE A 117 -4.37 4.20 -6.80
C ILE A 117 -3.38 3.12 -6.42
N TYR A 118 -3.91 1.97 -6.02
CA TYR A 118 -3.12 0.81 -5.70
C TYR A 118 -3.24 -0.22 -6.83
N GLY A 119 -2.10 -0.72 -7.27
CA GLY A 119 -2.04 -1.90 -8.12
C GLY A 119 -2.41 -3.16 -7.33
N THR A 120 -2.40 -4.29 -8.01
CA THR A 120 -2.44 -5.59 -7.33
C THR A 120 -1.04 -5.96 -6.87
N THR A 121 -0.99 -6.65 -5.72
CA THR A 121 0.23 -7.27 -5.23
C THR A 121 0.69 -8.34 -6.24
N THR A 122 1.85 -8.14 -6.84
CA THR A 122 2.21 -8.90 -8.06
C THR A 122 3.67 -9.34 -8.12
N HIS A 123 4.58 -8.70 -7.39
CA HIS A 123 6.02 -8.93 -7.55
C HIS A 123 6.64 -9.45 -6.28
N LYS A 124 7.55 -10.42 -6.40
CA LYS A 124 8.34 -10.88 -5.25
C LYS A 124 9.18 -9.73 -4.73
N CYS A 125 9.12 -9.49 -3.42
CA CYS A 125 9.95 -8.47 -2.80
C CYS A 125 11.44 -8.84 -2.88
N ALA A 126 12.26 -7.84 -3.20
CA ALA A 126 13.71 -7.89 -3.11
C ALA A 126 14.21 -6.59 -2.47
N VAL A 127 15.16 -6.70 -1.54
CA VAL A 127 15.78 -5.55 -0.88
C VAL A 127 16.73 -4.85 -1.86
N GLY A 128 16.69 -3.52 -1.87
CA GLY A 128 17.57 -2.69 -2.68
C GLY A 128 16.82 -1.67 -3.54
N ASP A 129 17.52 -1.13 -4.53
CA ASP A 129 17.01 -0.07 -5.39
C ASP A 129 16.17 -0.64 -6.54
N TRP A 130 14.90 -0.26 -6.57
CA TRP A 130 13.97 -0.54 -7.66
C TRP A 130 13.84 0.68 -8.55
N THR A 131 13.91 0.50 -9.87
CA THR A 131 13.57 1.56 -10.81
C THR A 131 12.10 1.46 -11.19
N TYR A 132 11.31 2.47 -10.85
CA TYR A 132 9.89 2.55 -11.16
C TYR A 132 9.63 3.63 -12.21
N GLU A 133 9.22 3.18 -13.40
CA GLU A 133 8.78 4.01 -14.51
C GLU A 133 7.24 3.98 -14.57
N GLN A 134 6.62 5.14 -14.64
CA GLN A 134 5.17 5.28 -14.69
C GLN A 134 4.79 6.30 -15.76
N GLN A 135 3.79 5.95 -16.57
CA GLN A 135 3.17 6.83 -17.54
C GLN A 135 1.68 6.95 -17.24
N SER A 136 1.11 8.13 -17.41
CA SER A 136 -0.33 8.37 -17.26
C SER A 136 -0.85 9.40 -18.24
N THR A 137 -2.17 9.51 -18.32
CA THR A 137 -2.88 10.67 -18.87
C THR A 137 -3.80 11.21 -17.78
N HIS A 138 -3.67 12.50 -17.44
CA HIS A 138 -4.53 13.20 -16.50
C HIS A 138 -5.47 14.15 -17.26
N THR A 139 -6.74 14.18 -16.86
CA THR A 139 -7.77 15.04 -17.46
C THR A 139 -8.55 15.78 -16.38
N LEU A 140 -8.67 17.10 -16.49
CA LEU A 140 -9.48 17.94 -15.59
C LEU A 140 -10.96 17.75 -15.85
N ASN A 141 -11.73 17.51 -14.78
CA ASN A 141 -13.17 17.37 -14.83
C ASN A 141 -13.84 18.74 -14.62
N THR A 142 -13.53 19.70 -15.49
CA THR A 142 -14.12 21.06 -15.46
C THR A 142 -14.58 21.49 -16.84
N ALA A 143 -15.47 22.49 -16.93
CA ALA A 143 -15.93 23.03 -18.21
C ALA A 143 -14.79 23.65 -19.06
N ALA A 144 -13.77 24.22 -18.41
CA ALA A 144 -12.58 24.72 -19.08
C ALA A 144 -11.70 23.59 -19.62
N GLY A 145 -11.87 22.36 -19.12
CA GLY A 145 -11.11 21.20 -19.52
C GLY A 145 -9.62 21.30 -19.18
N GLY A 146 -8.85 20.41 -19.76
CA GLY A 146 -7.40 20.30 -19.58
C GLY A 146 -7.01 18.84 -19.59
N SER A 147 -5.98 18.49 -20.36
CA SER A 147 -5.42 17.15 -20.38
C SER A 147 -3.93 17.22 -20.62
N GLY A 148 -3.20 16.31 -19.99
CA GLY A 148 -1.76 16.17 -20.14
C GLY A 148 -1.36 14.75 -19.79
N ASP A 149 -0.35 14.23 -20.48
CA ASP A 149 0.24 12.96 -20.07
C ASP A 149 1.06 13.15 -18.79
N THR A 150 1.62 12.13 -18.17
CA THR A 150 2.77 12.25 -17.28
C THR A 150 3.72 11.09 -17.53
N SER A 151 5.01 11.31 -17.32
CA SER A 151 6.03 10.27 -17.38
C SER A 151 7.01 10.52 -16.26
N GLN A 152 7.10 9.58 -15.32
CA GLN A 152 8.04 9.60 -14.22
C GLN A 152 8.94 8.38 -14.28
N THR A 153 10.20 8.58 -13.91
CA THR A 153 11.15 7.50 -13.64
C THR A 153 11.82 7.81 -12.32
N GLN A 154 11.72 6.89 -11.37
CA GLN A 154 12.25 7.08 -10.02
C GLN A 154 12.96 5.83 -9.53
N THR A 155 14.01 6.03 -8.75
CA THR A 155 14.63 4.94 -7.98
C THR A 155 14.02 4.94 -6.58
N ILE A 156 13.43 3.82 -6.18
CA ILE A 156 12.79 3.61 -4.89
C ILE A 156 13.58 2.54 -4.14
N ASN A 157 14.16 2.90 -2.99
CA ASN A 157 14.87 1.96 -2.14
C ASN A 157 13.88 1.18 -1.27
N VAL A 158 13.82 -0.14 -1.47
CA VAL A 158 13.09 -1.07 -0.59
C VAL A 158 14.06 -1.59 0.47
N ALA A 159 13.94 -1.07 1.70
CA ALA A 159 14.91 -1.33 2.76
C ALA A 159 14.81 -2.73 3.39
N SER A 160 13.66 -3.39 3.28
CA SER A 160 13.41 -4.71 3.86
C SER A 160 12.29 -5.45 3.13
N CYS A 161 12.33 -6.77 3.17
CA CYS A 161 11.25 -7.67 2.75
C CYS A 161 10.92 -8.59 3.93
N SER A 162 9.62 -8.76 4.23
CA SER A 162 9.15 -9.61 5.34
C SER A 162 8.91 -11.06 4.93
#